data_AF-A0A6P0XZE3-F1
#
_entry.id   AF-A0A6P0XZE3-F1
#
_cell.length_a   1.000
_cell.length_b   1.000
_cell.length_c   1.000
_cell.angle_alpha   90.00
_cell.angle_beta   90.00
_cell.angle_gamma   90.00
#
_symmetry.space_group_name_H-M   'P 1'
#
loop_
_entity.id
_entity.type
_entity.pdbx_description
1 polymer ?
#
loop_
_entity_poly.entity_id
_entity_poly.type
_entity_poly.pdbx_seq_one_letter_code
_entity_poly.pdbx_strand_id
1 'polypeptide(L)'
;MIITHCYKIKPTPEQSAKIDYWLELLRRHWNYALGQRLDWLNRTRCHIDRCSIVSCPIGEIPGKPDYYFQQSALKQTKQLFPDYKEIYSEVQQINLQRLDKAWKRWLIPNQTGKRRGRPRFKKSGKLRSFCFSRVNHPLISN
;
A
#
# COMPACT_ATOMS: atom_id res chain seq x y z
N MET A 1 -6.83 26.51 8.66
CA MET A 1 -6.94 26.35 10.13
C MET A 1 -5.66 25.68 10.62
N ILE A 2 -4.77 26.44 11.24
CA ILE A 2 -3.51 25.92 11.80
C ILE A 2 -3.81 25.45 13.22
N ILE A 3 -3.64 24.16 13.49
CA ILE A 3 -3.80 23.60 14.83
C ILE A 3 -2.40 23.59 15.45
N THR A 4 -2.22 24.39 16.50
CA THR A 4 -0.95 24.62 17.21
C THR A 4 -0.62 23.53 18.24
N HIS A 5 -1.58 22.68 18.59
CA HIS A 5 -1.44 21.70 19.67
C HIS A 5 -1.38 20.25 19.15
N CYS A 6 -0.39 19.51 19.62
CA CYS A 6 -0.26 18.07 19.39
C CYS A 6 -0.80 17.30 20.59
N TYR A 7 -1.78 16.41 20.36
CA TYR A 7 -2.38 15.60 21.40
C TYR A 7 -1.92 14.14 21.31
N LYS A 8 -1.53 13.55 22.44
CA LYS A 8 -1.27 12.11 22.54
C LYS A 8 -2.55 11.40 22.95
N ILE A 9 -3.14 10.65 22.03
CA ILE A 9 -4.31 9.81 22.32
C ILE A 9 -3.83 8.55 23.07
N LYS A 10 -4.47 8.25 24.20
CA LYS A 10 -4.31 6.99 24.93
C LYS A 10 -5.52 6.10 24.62
N PRO A 11 -5.42 5.14 23.69
CA PRO A 11 -6.55 4.30 23.34
C PRO A 11 -6.93 3.37 24.50
N THR A 12 -8.22 3.05 24.60
CA THR A 12 -8.70 1.98 25.48
C THR A 12 -8.21 0.61 24.96
N PRO A 13 -8.22 -0.45 25.78
CA PRO A 13 -7.83 -1.79 25.33
C PRO A 13 -8.60 -2.25 24.08
N GLU A 14 -9.92 -2.02 24.03
CA GLU A 14 -10.76 -2.33 22.88
C GLU A 14 -10.37 -1.53 21.62
N GLN A 15 -10.08 -0.24 21.78
CA GLN A 15 -9.61 0.60 20.68
C GLN A 15 -8.25 0.14 20.15
N SER A 16 -7.35 -0.29 21.05
CA SER A 16 -6.02 -0.80 20.66
C SER A 16 -6.13 -2.09 19.83
N ALA A 17 -6.98 -3.04 20.26
CA ALA A 17 -7.26 -4.26 19.52
C ALA A 17 -7.83 -3.95 18.12
N LYS A 18 -8.72 -2.96 18.01
CA LYS A 18 -9.28 -2.51 16.74
C LYS A 18 -8.23 -1.88 15.82
N ILE A 19 -7.34 -1.06 16.37
CA ILE A 19 -6.21 -0.45 15.64
C ILE A 19 -5.27 -1.53 15.11
N ASP A 20 -4.94 -2.53 15.92
CA ASP A 20 -4.07 -3.65 15.52
C ASP A 20 -4.71 -4.49 14.42
N TYR A 21 -6.01 -4.76 14.54
CA TYR A 21 -6.79 -5.43 13.50
C TYR A 21 -6.76 -4.66 12.17
N TRP A 22 -6.98 -3.34 12.22
CA TRP A 22 -6.92 -2.49 11.03
C TRP A 22 -5.52 -2.43 10.42
N LEU A 23 -4.46 -2.39 11.23
CA LEU A 23 -3.08 -2.47 10.75
C LEU A 23 -2.82 -3.76 9.99
N GLU A 24 -3.36 -4.88 10.46
CA GLU A 24 -3.22 -6.17 9.80
C GLU A 24 -3.98 -6.22 8.46
N LEU A 25 -5.20 -5.69 8.40
CA LEU A 25 -5.94 -5.56 7.13
C LEU A 25 -5.21 -4.65 6.13
N LEU A 26 -4.70 -3.50 6.58
CA LEU A 26 -3.93 -2.59 5.73
C LEU A 26 -2.60 -3.22 5.27
N ARG A 27 -1.99 -4.08 6.08
CA ARG A 27 -0.80 -4.85 5.69
C ARG A 27 -1.12 -5.84 4.57
N ARG A 28 -2.22 -6.58 4.69
CA ARG A 28 -2.70 -7.51 3.65
C ARG A 28 -3.00 -6.75 2.36
N HIS A 29 -3.72 -5.64 2.46
CA HIS A 29 -4.02 -4.79 1.31
C HIS A 29 -2.77 -4.21 0.64
N TRP A 30 -1.77 -3.74 1.41
CA TRP A 30 -0.46 -3.34 0.87
C TRP A 30 0.19 -4.47 0.09
N ASN A 31 0.23 -5.68 0.67
CA ASN A 31 0.88 -6.82 0.05
C ASN A 31 0.17 -7.25 -1.23
N TYR A 32 -1.16 -7.24 -1.23
CA TYR A 32 -1.95 -7.51 -2.43
C TYR A 32 -1.64 -6.51 -3.55
N ALA A 33 -1.70 -5.22 -3.26
CA ALA A 33 -1.41 -4.16 -4.23
C ALA A 33 0.05 -4.20 -4.72
N LEU A 34 1.01 -4.49 -3.84
CA LEU A 34 2.40 -4.69 -4.24
C LEU A 34 2.54 -5.93 -5.13
N GLY A 35 1.85 -7.03 -4.79
CA GLY A 35 1.84 -8.27 -5.55
C GLY A 35 1.40 -8.04 -6.99
N GLN A 36 0.31 -7.30 -7.21
CA GLN A 36 -0.15 -6.91 -8.56
C GLN A 36 0.94 -6.18 -9.36
N ARG A 37 1.64 -5.22 -8.74
CA ARG A 37 2.73 -4.47 -9.40
C ARG A 37 3.93 -5.36 -9.73
N LEU A 38 4.25 -6.30 -8.85
CA LEU A 38 5.36 -7.24 -9.06
C LEU A 38 5.01 -8.29 -10.12
N ASP A 39 3.77 -8.78 -10.13
CA ASP A 39 3.28 -9.72 -11.15
C ASP A 39 3.36 -9.09 -12.55
N TRP A 40 2.80 -7.89 -12.71
CA TRP A 40 2.91 -7.13 -13.96
C TRP A 40 4.36 -6.94 -14.40
N LEU A 41 5.25 -6.58 -13.46
CA LEU A 41 6.67 -6.39 -13.75
C LEU A 41 7.34 -7.67 -14.24
N ASN A 42 7.07 -8.79 -13.58
CA ASN A 42 7.67 -10.08 -13.92
C ASN A 42 7.17 -10.58 -15.29
N ARG A 43 5.88 -10.38 -15.59
CA ARG A 43 5.26 -10.81 -16.85
C ARG A 43 5.65 -9.94 -18.04
N THR A 44 5.86 -8.63 -17.84
CA THR A 44 6.29 -7.71 -18.91
C THR A 44 7.80 -7.72 -19.18
N ARG A 45 8.62 -8.24 -18.26
CA ARG A 45 10.08 -8.28 -18.40
C ARG A 45 10.65 -9.69 -18.59
N CYS A 46 9.81 -10.69 -18.85
CA CYS A 46 10.30 -12.01 -19.20
C CYS A 46 10.79 -12.05 -20.65
N HIS A 47 11.93 -12.69 -20.90
CA HIS A 47 12.41 -12.95 -22.26
C HIS A 47 11.53 -14.01 -22.92
N ILE A 48 10.90 -13.67 -24.05
CA ILE A 48 9.94 -14.50 -24.81
C ILE A 48 10.52 -15.91 -25.08
N ASP A 49 11.80 -15.96 -25.38
CA ASP A 49 12.60 -17.11 -25.79
C ASP A 49 13.09 -17.99 -24.62
N ARG A 50 12.88 -17.58 -23.35
CA ARG A 50 13.31 -18.34 -22.15
C ARG A 50 12.31 -18.31 -20.99
N CYS A 51 11.05 -18.00 -21.23
CA CYS A 51 10.06 -17.97 -20.16
C CYS A 51 9.76 -19.38 -19.62
N SER A 52 10.06 -19.61 -18.34
CA SER A 52 9.68 -20.84 -17.64
C SER A 52 8.18 -20.87 -17.41
N ILE A 53 7.51 -21.97 -17.78
CA ILE A 53 6.08 -22.18 -17.58
C ILE A 53 5.69 -22.08 -16.08
N VAL A 54 6.63 -22.41 -15.17
CA VAL A 54 6.40 -22.38 -13.72
C VAL A 54 6.49 -20.95 -13.16
N SER A 55 7.44 -20.14 -13.64
CA SER A 55 7.66 -18.78 -13.12
C SER A 55 7.00 -17.67 -13.93
N CYS A 56 6.54 -17.98 -15.13
CA CYS A 56 5.96 -17.04 -16.09
C CYS A 56 4.58 -17.57 -16.51
N PRO A 57 3.51 -17.20 -15.78
CA PRO A 57 2.18 -17.70 -16.07
C PRO A 57 1.74 -17.28 -17.48
N ILE A 58 1.23 -18.25 -18.23
CA ILE A 58 0.71 -18.09 -19.58
C ILE A 58 -0.70 -17.51 -19.47
N GLY A 59 -0.89 -16.29 -19.97
CA GLY A 59 -2.18 -15.59 -19.96
C GLY A 59 -2.04 -14.12 -20.30
N GLU A 60 -3.18 -13.41 -20.39
CA GLU A 60 -3.19 -11.97 -20.72
C GLU A 60 -2.48 -11.14 -19.65
N ILE A 61 -1.50 -10.34 -20.10
CA ILE A 61 -0.75 -9.47 -19.22
C ILE A 61 -1.67 -8.30 -18.83
N PRO A 62 -1.95 -8.08 -17.54
CA PRO A 62 -2.82 -6.99 -17.14
C PRO A 62 -2.19 -5.64 -17.52
N GLY A 63 -3.03 -4.62 -17.69
CA GLY A 63 -2.56 -3.24 -17.83
C GLY A 63 -1.67 -2.85 -16.65
N LYS A 64 -0.75 -1.89 -16.87
CA LYS A 64 0.18 -1.44 -15.83
C LYS A 64 -0.59 -0.98 -14.57
N PRO A 65 -0.41 -1.65 -13.43
CA PRO A 65 -1.13 -1.29 -12.21
C PRO A 65 -0.60 0.02 -11.66
N ASP A 66 -1.41 1.07 -11.79
CA ASP A 66 -1.16 2.39 -11.22
C ASP A 66 -2.00 2.62 -9.95
N TYR A 67 -1.67 3.68 -9.21
CA TYR A 67 -2.42 4.10 -8.02
C TYR A 67 -3.92 4.21 -8.29
N TYR A 68 -4.33 4.88 -9.38
CA TYR A 68 -5.75 5.09 -9.68
C TYR A 68 -6.51 3.78 -9.96
N PHE A 69 -5.87 2.84 -10.66
CA PHE A 69 -6.41 1.50 -10.89
C PHE A 69 -6.63 0.74 -9.57
N GLN A 70 -5.66 0.80 -8.65
CA GLN A 70 -5.77 0.15 -7.35
C GLN A 70 -6.77 0.84 -6.43
N GLN A 71 -6.89 2.17 -6.55
CA GLN A 71 -7.85 2.97 -5.80
C GLN A 71 -9.30 2.70 -6.25
N SER A 72 -9.56 2.57 -7.55
CA SER A 72 -10.91 2.29 -8.06
C SER A 72 -11.41 0.90 -7.62
N ALA A 73 -10.49 -0.07 -7.53
CA ALA A 73 -10.78 -1.43 -7.06
C ALA A 73 -11.24 -1.50 -5.59
N LEU A 74 -10.98 -0.47 -4.77
CA LEU A 74 -11.36 -0.46 -3.34
C LEU A 74 -12.86 -0.69 -3.12
N LYS A 75 -13.71 -0.20 -4.03
CA LYS A 75 -15.16 -0.41 -3.96
C LYS A 75 -15.50 -1.90 -3.99
N GLN A 76 -14.92 -2.60 -4.97
CA GLN A 76 -15.10 -4.04 -5.14
C GLN A 76 -14.47 -4.82 -3.98
N THR A 77 -13.27 -4.43 -3.53
CA THR A 77 -12.61 -5.06 -2.38
C THR A 77 -13.49 -5.01 -1.13
N LYS A 78 -14.16 -3.89 -0.86
CA LYS A 78 -15.07 -3.76 0.29
C LYS A 78 -16.39 -4.53 0.13
N GLN A 79 -16.81 -4.82 -1.09
CA GLN A 79 -17.95 -5.69 -1.36
C GLN A 79 -17.58 -7.15 -1.09
N LEU A 80 -16.43 -7.59 -1.59
CA LEU A 80 -15.93 -8.96 -1.44
C LEU A 80 -15.48 -9.29 -0.01
N PHE A 81 -14.88 -8.31 0.68
CA PHE A 81 -14.33 -8.48 2.02
C PHE A 81 -14.97 -7.47 2.98
N PRO A 82 -16.07 -7.85 3.66
CA PRO A 82 -16.81 -6.97 4.55
C PRO A 82 -15.97 -6.36 5.68
N ASP A 83 -14.92 -7.04 6.14
CA ASP A 83 -14.00 -6.54 7.17
C ASP A 83 -13.38 -5.18 6.83
N TYR A 84 -13.17 -4.92 5.53
CA TYR A 84 -12.61 -3.65 5.06
C TYR A 84 -13.63 -2.51 5.07
N LYS A 85 -14.93 -2.78 5.28
CA LYS A 85 -15.96 -1.74 5.38
C LYS A 85 -15.75 -0.87 6.62
N GLU A 86 -15.25 -1.44 7.72
CA GLU A 86 -14.97 -0.71 8.96
C GLU A 86 -13.85 0.33 8.80
N ILE A 87 -12.92 0.09 7.88
CA ILE A 87 -11.81 1.00 7.62
C ILE A 87 -12.26 2.11 6.68
N TYR A 88 -12.06 3.36 7.06
CA TYR A 88 -12.33 4.51 6.19
C TYR A 88 -11.56 4.39 4.86
N SER A 89 -12.22 4.69 3.75
CA SER A 89 -11.63 4.61 2.40
C SER A 89 -10.35 5.44 2.27
N GLU A 90 -10.31 6.60 2.91
CA GLU A 90 -9.16 7.50 2.94
C GLU A 90 -7.91 6.85 3.52
N VAL A 91 -8.05 6.04 4.56
CA VAL A 91 -6.93 5.32 5.19
C VAL A 91 -6.35 4.31 4.20
N GLN A 92 -7.20 3.60 3.46
CA GLN A 92 -6.78 2.65 2.43
C GLN A 92 -6.11 3.36 1.25
N GLN A 93 -6.65 4.52 0.85
CA GLN A 93 -6.05 5.36 -0.19
C GLN A 93 -4.67 5.86 0.21
N ILE A 94 -4.49 6.38 1.42
CA ILE A 94 -3.18 6.79 1.96
C ILE A 94 -2.20 5.61 1.97
N ASN A 95 -2.68 4.41 2.31
CA ASN A 95 -1.84 3.21 2.26
C ASN A 95 -1.35 2.89 0.84
N LEU A 96 -2.23 3.01 -0.17
CA LEU A 96 -1.86 2.89 -1.59
C LEU A 96 -0.92 3.99 -2.05
N GLN A 97 -1.11 5.24 -1.61
CA GLN A 97 -0.20 6.36 -1.91
C GLN A 97 1.19 6.13 -1.33
N ARG A 98 1.29 5.56 -0.12
CA ARG A 98 2.58 5.17 0.47
C ARG A 98 3.29 4.11 -0.38
N LEU A 99 2.55 3.15 -0.92
CA LEU A 99 3.09 2.14 -1.84
C LEU A 99 3.56 2.79 -3.13
N ASP A 100 2.75 3.67 -3.69
CA ASP A 100 3.07 4.36 -4.94
C ASP A 100 4.33 5.22 -4.82
N LYS A 101 4.45 5.97 -3.72
CA LYS A 101 5.66 6.75 -3.42
C LYS A 101 6.89 5.87 -3.28
N ALA A 102 6.77 4.71 -2.61
CA ALA A 102 7.87 3.76 -2.46
C ALA A 102 8.27 3.15 -3.82
N TRP A 103 7.29 2.83 -4.66
CA TRP A 103 7.48 2.29 -6.01
C TRP A 103 8.18 3.30 -6.93
N LYS A 104 7.71 4.55 -6.96
CA LYS A 104 8.32 5.65 -7.73
C LYS A 104 9.76 5.92 -7.31
N ARG A 105 10.04 5.97 -6.00
CA ARG A 105 11.39 6.17 -5.45
C ARG A 105 12.36 5.02 -5.76
N TRP A 106 11.85 3.84 -6.08
CA TRP A 106 12.67 2.71 -6.53
C TRP A 106 12.97 2.79 -8.03
N LEU A 107 11.98 3.17 -8.85
CA LEU A 107 12.13 3.28 -10.30
C LEU A 107 12.92 4.52 -10.74
N ILE A 108 12.60 5.68 -10.16
CA ILE A 108 13.13 6.98 -10.56
C ILE A 108 14.26 7.38 -9.59
N PRO A 109 15.48 7.68 -10.08
CA PRO A 109 16.56 8.22 -9.26
C PRO A 109 16.17 9.58 -8.65
N ASN A 110 16.68 9.87 -7.46
CA ASN A 110 16.61 11.21 -6.91
C ASN A 110 17.56 12.16 -7.68
N GLN A 111 17.51 13.47 -7.36
CA GLN A 111 18.42 14.48 -7.91
C GLN A 111 19.91 14.12 -7.73
N THR A 112 20.25 13.36 -6.69
CA THR A 112 21.61 12.85 -6.43
C THR A 112 21.97 11.56 -7.19
N GLY A 113 21.11 11.10 -8.12
CA GLY A 113 21.29 9.87 -8.89
C GLY A 113 21.02 8.57 -8.11
N LYS A 114 20.82 8.63 -6.79
CA LYS A 114 20.57 7.44 -5.95
C LYS A 114 19.11 6.99 -6.02
N ARG A 115 18.90 5.68 -6.18
CA ARG A 115 17.58 5.01 -6.09
C ARG A 115 17.37 4.40 -4.72
N ARG A 116 16.10 4.33 -4.26
CA ARG A 116 15.76 3.54 -3.06
C ARG A 116 15.58 2.07 -3.40
N GLY A 117 15.65 1.21 -2.38
CA GLY A 117 15.42 -0.21 -2.55
C GLY A 117 13.99 -0.55 -2.99
N ARG A 118 13.85 -1.68 -3.69
CA ARG A 118 12.55 -2.22 -4.13
C ARG A 118 11.60 -2.39 -2.94
N PRO A 119 10.33 -1.96 -3.06
CA PRO A 119 9.33 -2.23 -2.02
C PRO A 119 9.19 -3.73 -1.76
N ARG A 120 9.10 -4.11 -0.48
CA ARG A 120 8.98 -5.50 -0.05
C ARG A 120 7.61 -5.75 0.58
N PHE A 121 7.20 -7.02 0.57
CA PHE A 121 6.04 -7.45 1.36
C PHE A 121 6.25 -7.17 2.84
N LYS A 122 5.21 -6.70 3.50
CA LYS A 122 5.17 -6.44 4.92
C LYS A 122 4.85 -7.74 5.66
N LYS A 123 5.76 -8.16 6.54
CA LYS A 123 5.51 -9.24 7.51
C LYS A 123 4.50 -8.79 8.57
N SER A 124 3.88 -9.73 9.26
CA SER A 124 2.99 -9.43 10.39
C SER A 124 3.67 -8.46 11.39
N GLY A 125 2.92 -7.50 11.92
CA GLY A 125 3.41 -6.48 12.85
C GLY A 125 4.41 -5.45 12.28
N LYS A 126 4.74 -5.50 10.97
CA LYS A 126 5.66 -4.53 10.35
C LYS A 126 4.99 -3.26 9.84
N LEU A 127 3.67 -3.24 9.67
CA LEU A 127 2.93 -2.00 9.45
C LEU A 127 2.59 -1.42 10.83
N ARG A 128 3.13 -0.24 11.15
CA ARG A 128 3.08 0.34 12.50
C ARG A 128 2.21 1.59 12.62
N SER A 129 1.75 2.13 11.50
CA SER A 129 0.96 3.37 11.50
C SER A 129 0.09 3.47 10.27
N PHE A 130 -1.00 4.21 10.43
CA PHE A 130 -1.85 4.72 9.35
C PHE A 130 -2.34 6.11 9.74
N CYS A 131 -2.89 6.86 8.78
CA CYS A 131 -3.31 8.24 9.00
C CYS A 131 -4.74 8.42 8.49
N PHE A 132 -5.49 9.30 9.13
CA PHE A 132 -6.77 9.78 8.65
C PHE A 132 -6.55 11.17 8.03
N SER A 133 -6.90 11.36 6.75
CA SER A 133 -6.66 12.66 6.08
C SER A 133 -7.43 13.82 6.69
N ARG A 134 -8.62 13.55 7.27
CA ARG A 134 -9.49 14.58 7.87
C ARG A 134 -9.05 15.03 9.26
N VAL A 135 -8.15 14.30 9.92
CA VAL A 135 -7.63 14.65 11.24
C VAL A 135 -6.24 15.26 11.02
N ASN A 136 -6.21 16.58 10.93
CA ASN A 136 -5.11 17.44 10.47
C ASN A 136 -3.68 17.03 10.89
N HIS A 137 -2.74 17.33 9.99
CA HIS A 137 -1.31 17.00 10.04
C HIS A 137 -0.46 18.27 10.22
N PRO A 138 0.62 18.23 11.02
CA PRO A 138 1.92 18.64 10.50
C PRO A 138 2.87 17.44 10.54
N LEU A 139 3.47 17.10 9.39
CA LEU A 139 4.48 16.05 9.29
C LEU A 139 5.74 16.58 9.98
N ILE A 140 5.82 16.43 11.31
CA ILE A 140 7.12 16.58 11.99
C ILE A 140 7.83 15.23 11.82
N SER A 141 8.52 15.09 10.68
CA SER A 141 9.63 14.16 10.57
C SER A 141 10.80 14.76 11.34
N ASN A 142 11.12 14.19 12.50
CA ASN A 142 12.47 14.26 13.05
C ASN A 142 13.36 13.25 12.31
#